data_AF-A0A955BJK6-F1
#
_entry.id   AF-A0A955BJK6-F1
#
_cell.length_a   1.000
_cell.length_b   1.000
_cell.length_c   1.000
_cell.angle_alpha   90.00
_cell.angle_beta   90.00
_cell.angle_gamma   90.00
#
_symmetry.space_group_name_H-M   'P 1'
#
loop_
_entity.id
_entity.type
_entity.pdbx_description
1 polymer ?
#
loop_
_entity_poly.entity_id
_entity_poly.type
_entity_poly.pdbx_seq_one_letter_code
_entity_poly.pdbx_strand_id
1 'polypeptide(L)'
;MATRPLAYSPTASQDISRPYFTQKVKLNSLHAHQVFDRGFDLCANAIFSLSIVLRVFATEAQAREVETIVDNRLNKVIEDIRTEGTRLEKLAESNGIEFSGVTYSNPKELEAKITSPRAVRYVGLIREFDSLVAKFDILWLSGSIPDSSYSVSLYEWKRRLLRVSGGMRSLAGRAITAAKRKEPMPTESPSDVPVTNAAPLEATSPISVPVV
;
A
#
# COMPACT_ATOMS: atom_id res chain seq x y z
N MET A 1 -29.25 -29.64 -9.97
CA MET A 1 -28.76 -28.83 -8.83
C MET A 1 -27.80 -27.78 -9.38
N ALA A 2 -27.93 -26.52 -8.96
CA ALA A 2 -26.93 -25.50 -9.26
C ALA A 2 -25.94 -25.44 -8.09
N THR A 3 -24.65 -25.63 -8.35
CA THR A 3 -23.60 -25.46 -7.34
C THR A 3 -23.51 -24.00 -6.94
N ARG A 4 -23.77 -23.70 -5.67
CA ARG A 4 -23.60 -22.36 -5.08
C ARG A 4 -22.13 -21.93 -5.30
N PRO A 5 -21.85 -20.75 -5.88
CA PRO A 5 -20.48 -20.32 -6.12
C PRO A 5 -19.75 -20.17 -4.78
N LEU A 6 -18.50 -20.64 -4.73
CA LEU A 6 -17.64 -20.52 -3.55
C LEU A 6 -17.48 -19.04 -3.17
N ALA A 7 -17.50 -18.75 -1.86
CA ALA A 7 -17.26 -17.41 -1.36
C ALA A 7 -15.88 -16.92 -1.82
N TYR A 8 -15.86 -15.86 -2.63
CA TYR A 8 -14.63 -15.32 -3.21
C TYR A 8 -13.65 -14.91 -2.10
N SER A 9 -12.63 -15.73 -1.91
CA SER A 9 -11.58 -15.51 -0.92
C SER A 9 -10.38 -14.88 -1.63
N PRO A 10 -10.18 -13.56 -1.57
CA PRO A 10 -9.09 -12.90 -2.27
C PRO A 10 -7.74 -13.41 -1.77
N THR A 11 -7.08 -14.24 -2.58
CA THR A 11 -5.64 -14.49 -2.48
C THR A 11 -4.89 -13.20 -2.73
N ALA A 12 -3.74 -13.01 -2.07
CA ALA A 12 -2.90 -11.81 -2.23
C ALA A 12 -2.12 -11.77 -3.56
N SER A 13 -2.69 -12.37 -4.61
CA SER A 13 -2.17 -12.41 -5.98
C SER A 13 -2.65 -11.18 -6.78
N GLN A 14 -2.15 -11.01 -8.00
CA GLN A 14 -2.36 -9.82 -8.83
C GLN A 14 -3.76 -9.73 -9.47
N ASP A 15 -4.56 -10.78 -9.34
CA ASP A 15 -5.75 -11.05 -10.17
C ASP A 15 -7.01 -10.26 -9.75
N ILE A 16 -6.90 -9.39 -8.74
CA ILE A 16 -7.99 -8.53 -8.28
C ILE A 16 -8.04 -7.26 -9.15
N SER A 17 -9.08 -7.15 -9.99
CA SER A 17 -9.40 -5.90 -10.68
C SER A 17 -9.61 -4.77 -9.67
N ARG A 18 -8.95 -3.63 -9.88
CA ARG A 18 -8.91 -2.51 -8.94
C ARG A 18 -8.77 -1.18 -9.68
N PRO A 19 -9.48 -0.13 -9.26
CA PRO A 19 -9.41 1.17 -9.90
C PRO A 19 -8.01 1.77 -9.73
N TYR A 20 -7.53 2.42 -10.78
CA TYR A 20 -6.37 3.31 -10.72
C TYR A 20 -6.58 4.47 -11.67
N PHE A 21 -5.87 5.58 -11.43
CA PHE A 21 -5.61 6.60 -12.45
C PHE A 21 -4.10 6.73 -12.65
N THR A 22 -3.69 7.08 -13.87
CA THR A 22 -2.27 7.35 -14.16
C THR A 22 -1.96 8.80 -13.82
N GLN A 23 -0.97 9.02 -12.95
CA GLN A 23 -0.38 10.33 -12.71
C GLN A 23 0.99 10.41 -13.39
N LYS A 24 1.20 11.39 -14.28
CA LYS A 24 2.54 11.69 -14.79
C LYS A 24 3.41 12.31 -13.71
N VAL A 25 4.66 11.85 -13.64
CA VAL A 25 5.67 12.27 -12.65
C VAL A 25 6.98 12.56 -13.39
N LYS A 26 7.31 13.84 -13.55
CA LYS A 26 8.67 14.23 -13.92
C LYS A 26 9.58 14.10 -12.70
N LEU A 27 10.70 13.41 -12.83
CA LEU A 27 11.77 13.32 -11.83
C LEU A 27 13.10 13.57 -12.53
N ASN A 28 13.97 14.35 -11.91
CA ASN A 28 15.18 14.86 -12.55
C ASN A 28 16.42 14.05 -12.14
N SER A 29 16.57 13.76 -10.85
CA SER A 29 17.75 13.09 -10.30
C SER A 29 17.72 11.57 -10.44
N LEU A 30 18.90 10.98 -10.69
CA LEU A 30 19.11 9.53 -10.68
C LEU A 30 18.69 8.90 -9.34
N HIS A 31 18.82 9.63 -8.24
CA HIS A 31 18.44 9.14 -6.91
C HIS A 31 16.92 9.02 -6.77
N ALA A 32 16.15 9.99 -7.26
CA ALA A 32 14.68 9.89 -7.28
C ALA A 32 14.18 8.80 -8.26
N HIS A 33 14.79 8.66 -9.45
CA HIS A 33 14.50 7.53 -10.36
C HIS A 33 14.71 6.20 -9.64
N GLN A 34 15.86 6.03 -8.99
CA GLN A 34 16.22 4.83 -8.24
C GLN A 34 15.35 4.53 -7.01
N VAL A 35 14.55 5.49 -6.53
CA VAL A 35 13.50 5.28 -5.51
C VAL A 35 12.16 4.96 -6.16
N PHE A 36 11.80 5.61 -7.27
CA PHE A 36 10.59 5.30 -8.02
C PHE A 36 10.64 3.87 -8.58
N ASP A 37 11.64 3.58 -9.42
CA ASP A 37 11.82 2.35 -10.19
C ASP A 37 11.87 1.07 -9.32
N ARG A 38 12.20 1.21 -8.03
CA ARG A 38 12.31 0.08 -7.06
C ARG A 38 11.33 0.14 -5.89
N GLY A 39 10.76 1.31 -5.62
CA GLY A 39 10.00 1.58 -4.40
C GLY A 39 8.53 1.94 -4.64
N PHE A 40 8.15 2.49 -5.80
CA PHE A 40 6.79 2.98 -6.06
C PHE A 40 5.77 1.84 -6.01
N ASP A 41 5.81 0.89 -6.95
CA ASP A 41 4.84 -0.22 -7.00
C ASP A 41 4.89 -1.08 -5.73
N LEU A 42 6.08 -1.25 -5.14
CA LEU A 42 6.26 -2.00 -3.91
C LEU A 42 5.49 -1.37 -2.73
N CYS A 43 5.53 -0.04 -2.63
CA CYS A 43 4.84 0.73 -1.61
C CYS A 43 3.34 0.85 -1.91
N ALA A 44 2.96 1.20 -3.16
CA ALA A 44 1.58 1.39 -3.58
C ALA A 44 0.74 0.11 -3.46
N ASN A 45 1.29 -1.05 -3.85
CA ASN A 45 0.61 -2.34 -3.66
C ASN A 45 0.45 -2.68 -2.16
N ALA A 46 1.47 -2.44 -1.33
CA ALA A 46 1.38 -2.70 0.10
C ALA A 46 0.36 -1.80 0.81
N ILE A 47 0.32 -0.51 0.45
CA ILE A 47 -0.64 0.47 0.95
C ILE A 47 -2.08 0.09 0.54
N PHE A 48 -2.30 -0.31 -0.72
CA PHE A 48 -3.61 -0.81 -1.17
C PHE A 48 -4.05 -2.03 -0.36
N SER A 49 -3.15 -2.99 -0.14
CA SER A 49 -3.44 -4.17 0.69
C SER A 49 -3.76 -3.84 2.15
N LEU A 50 -3.15 -2.79 2.71
CA LEU A 50 -3.43 -2.33 4.08
C LEU A 50 -4.76 -1.57 4.22
N SER A 51 -5.16 -0.79 3.22
CA SER A 51 -6.45 -0.07 3.28
C SER A 51 -7.65 -0.89 2.82
N ILE A 52 -7.49 -1.84 1.89
CA ILE A 52 -8.60 -2.61 1.31
C ILE A 52 -8.55 -4.08 1.74
N VAL A 53 -7.50 -4.81 1.38
CA VAL A 53 -7.43 -6.28 1.57
C VAL A 53 -7.43 -6.69 3.05
N LEU A 54 -6.83 -5.87 3.93
CA LEU A 54 -6.84 -6.10 5.37
C LEU A 54 -8.26 -6.12 5.97
N ARG A 55 -9.18 -5.29 5.46
CA ARG A 55 -10.57 -5.19 5.94
C ARG A 55 -11.43 -6.42 5.63
N VAL A 56 -10.92 -7.37 4.84
CA VAL A 56 -11.57 -8.67 4.60
C VAL A 56 -11.41 -9.61 5.81
N PHE A 57 -10.32 -9.47 6.57
CA PHE A 57 -9.93 -10.39 7.66
C PHE A 57 -9.79 -9.72 9.03
N ALA A 58 -9.83 -8.38 9.08
CA ALA A 58 -9.58 -7.57 10.28
C ALA A 58 -10.73 -6.62 10.57
N THR A 59 -10.94 -6.26 11.84
CA THR A 59 -11.99 -5.31 12.22
C THR A 59 -11.68 -3.89 11.73
N GLU A 60 -12.72 -3.06 11.57
CA GLU A 60 -12.57 -1.65 11.17
C GLU A 60 -11.60 -0.87 12.06
N ALA A 61 -11.59 -1.16 13.37
CA ALA A 61 -10.64 -0.55 14.31
C ALA A 61 -9.19 -0.96 14.04
N GLN A 62 -8.94 -2.25 13.78
CA GLN A 62 -7.61 -2.78 13.46
C GLN A 62 -7.10 -2.23 12.11
N ALA A 63 -7.98 -2.10 11.12
CA ALA A 63 -7.63 -1.47 9.85
C ALA A 63 -7.24 0.00 10.03
N ARG A 64 -8.01 0.77 10.81
CA ARG A 64 -7.70 2.18 11.14
C ARG A 64 -6.40 2.33 11.90
N GLU A 65 -6.11 1.47 12.88
CA GLU A 65 -4.84 1.46 13.61
C GLU A 65 -3.64 1.30 12.65
N VAL A 66 -3.69 0.31 11.76
CA VAL A 66 -2.60 0.07 10.80
C VAL A 66 -2.51 1.19 9.75
N GLU A 67 -3.63 1.80 9.36
CA GLU A 67 -3.63 3.02 8.54
C GLU A 67 -2.95 4.21 9.24
N THR A 68 -3.21 4.43 10.53
CA THR A 68 -2.51 5.46 11.33
C THR A 68 -1.01 5.19 11.39
N ILE A 69 -0.58 3.92 11.50
CA ILE A 69 0.85 3.54 11.43
C ILE A 69 1.45 3.87 10.05
N VAL A 70 0.71 3.67 8.95
CA VAL A 70 1.15 4.06 7.60
C VAL A 70 1.27 5.58 7.47
N ASP A 71 0.26 6.33 7.90
CA ASP A 71 0.26 7.79 7.78
C ASP A 71 1.33 8.45 8.64
N ASN A 72 1.57 7.96 9.86
CA ASN A 72 2.65 8.45 10.72
C ASN A 72 4.05 8.17 10.12
N ARG A 73 4.24 7.02 9.48
CA ARG A 73 5.49 6.70 8.76
C ARG A 73 5.73 7.61 7.56
N LEU A 74 4.67 7.95 6.82
CA LEU A 74 4.76 8.89 5.69
C LEU A 74 4.98 10.33 6.18
N ASN A 75 4.23 10.77 7.20
CA ASN A 75 4.40 12.07 7.84
C ASN A 75 5.84 12.30 8.28
N LYS A 76 6.42 11.34 9.00
CA LYS A 76 7.76 11.50 9.57
C LYS A 76 8.83 11.68 8.49
N VAL A 77 8.84 10.87 7.42
CA VAL A 77 9.87 11.02 6.37
C VAL A 77 9.67 12.30 5.54
N ILE A 78 8.44 12.81 5.40
CA ILE A 78 8.18 14.14 4.79
C ILE A 78 8.71 15.26 5.69
N GLU A 79 8.45 15.21 7.00
CA GLU A 79 9.01 16.15 7.99
C GLU A 79 10.54 16.12 8.00
N ASP A 80 11.14 14.93 8.00
CA ASP A 80 12.58 14.73 7.98
C ASP A 80 13.22 15.37 6.73
N ILE A 81 12.64 15.17 5.54
CA ILE A 81 13.11 15.79 4.29
C ILE A 81 13.03 17.31 4.33
N ARG A 82 11.93 17.86 4.88
CA ARG A 82 11.74 19.32 4.98
C ARG A 82 12.70 19.95 5.99
N THR A 83 12.95 19.29 7.12
CA THR A 83 13.94 19.69 8.12
C THR A 83 15.34 19.78 7.51
N GLU A 84 15.73 18.77 6.71
CA GLU A 84 17.01 18.78 6.00
C GLU A 84 17.03 19.81 4.87
N GLY A 85 15.93 19.97 4.13
CA GLY A 85 15.78 21.03 3.13
C GLY A 85 16.06 22.42 3.70
N THR A 86 15.52 22.72 4.89
CA THR A 86 15.78 23.99 5.59
C THR A 86 17.16 24.07 6.25
N ARG A 87 17.82 22.94 6.53
CA ARG A 87 19.24 22.92 6.90
C ARG A 87 20.13 23.28 5.70
N LEU A 88 19.80 22.77 4.51
CA LEU A 88 20.50 23.11 3.27
C LEU A 88 20.23 24.56 2.83
N GLU A 89 19.00 25.06 2.99
CA GLU A 89 18.67 26.48 2.74
C GLU A 89 19.57 27.43 3.53
N LYS A 90 19.69 27.23 4.84
CA LYS A 90 20.58 28.03 5.70
C LYS A 90 22.06 27.89 5.37
N LEU A 91 22.47 26.76 4.78
CA LEU A 91 23.84 26.55 4.31
C LEU A 91 24.09 27.26 2.97
N ALA A 92 23.08 27.36 2.10
CA ALA A 92 23.17 28.14 0.87
C ALA A 92 23.20 29.65 1.18
N GLU A 93 22.30 30.12 2.05
CA GLU A 93 22.25 31.50 2.56
C GLU A 93 23.61 31.94 3.15
N SER A 94 24.23 31.12 4.01
CA SER A 94 25.51 31.45 4.66
C SER A 94 26.72 31.45 3.72
N ASN A 95 26.57 30.94 2.50
CA ASN A 95 27.60 30.92 1.46
C ASN A 95 27.25 31.81 0.25
N GLY A 96 26.13 32.55 0.28
CA GLY A 96 25.70 33.43 -0.82
C GLY A 96 25.21 32.68 -2.06
N ILE A 97 24.64 31.49 -1.91
CA ILE A 97 24.23 30.60 -3.00
C ILE A 97 22.72 30.63 -3.20
N GLU A 98 22.29 30.79 -4.45
CA GLU A 98 20.91 30.56 -4.88
C GLU A 98 20.68 29.11 -5.29
N PHE A 99 19.48 28.57 -5.07
CA PHE A 99 19.06 27.29 -5.66
C PHE A 99 18.55 27.47 -7.10
N SER A 100 19.37 28.06 -7.96
CA SER A 100 19.10 28.31 -9.39
C SER A 100 20.10 27.54 -10.28
N GLY A 101 19.80 27.43 -11.59
CA GLY A 101 20.74 26.94 -12.61
C GLY A 101 20.94 25.42 -12.77
N VAL A 102 20.69 24.57 -11.76
CA VAL A 102 20.94 23.12 -11.90
C VAL A 102 20.10 22.47 -13.01
N THR A 103 20.76 21.80 -13.94
CA THR A 103 20.15 21.15 -15.10
C THR A 103 20.62 19.70 -15.19
N TYR A 104 19.68 18.78 -15.44
CA TYR A 104 19.95 17.34 -15.48
C TYR A 104 20.03 16.86 -16.93
N SER A 105 20.97 15.95 -17.21
CA SER A 105 21.21 15.42 -18.56
C SER A 105 20.18 14.38 -19.02
N ASN A 106 19.45 13.75 -18.10
CA ASN A 106 18.45 12.73 -18.41
C ASN A 106 17.27 12.72 -17.40
N PRO A 107 16.48 13.81 -17.30
CA PRO A 107 15.25 13.81 -16.52
C PRO A 107 14.20 12.90 -17.17
N LYS A 108 13.47 12.12 -16.37
CA LYS A 108 12.47 11.17 -16.84
C LYS A 108 11.06 11.69 -16.60
N GLU A 109 10.15 11.49 -17.56
CA GLU A 109 8.71 11.40 -17.28
C GLU A 109 8.34 9.94 -17.00
N LEU A 110 7.65 9.71 -15.88
CA LEU A 110 7.27 8.38 -15.38
C LEU A 110 5.77 8.34 -15.11
N GLU A 111 5.17 7.16 -15.24
CA GLU A 111 3.73 6.96 -15.02
C GLU A 111 3.45 6.23 -13.71
N ALA A 112 2.91 6.95 -12.72
CA ALA A 112 2.51 6.39 -11.44
C ALA A 112 1.04 5.94 -11.50
N LYS A 113 0.79 4.62 -11.39
CA LYS A 113 -0.57 4.06 -11.27
C LYS A 113 -1.08 4.24 -9.84
N ILE A 114 -1.89 5.26 -9.62
CA ILE A 114 -2.43 5.59 -8.29
C ILE A 114 -3.60 4.67 -7.96
N THR A 115 -3.37 3.71 -7.06
CA THR A 115 -4.37 2.75 -6.56
C THR A 115 -5.01 3.16 -5.22
N SER A 116 -4.55 4.24 -4.58
CA SER A 116 -5.06 4.72 -3.29
C SER A 116 -4.65 6.18 -3.01
N PRO A 117 -5.36 6.93 -2.13
CA PRO A 117 -4.96 8.28 -1.73
C PRO A 117 -3.55 8.33 -1.13
N ARG A 118 -3.17 7.31 -0.34
CA ARG A 118 -1.83 7.19 0.25
C ARG A 118 -0.73 6.87 -0.76
N ALA A 119 -1.04 6.31 -1.93
CA ALA A 119 -0.09 6.21 -3.04
C ALA A 119 0.25 7.60 -3.62
N VAL A 120 -0.71 8.54 -3.70
CA VAL A 120 -0.44 9.95 -4.07
C VAL A 120 0.53 10.59 -3.06
N ARG A 121 0.31 10.36 -1.76
CA ARG A 121 1.23 10.82 -0.71
C ARG A 121 2.65 10.29 -0.90
N TYR A 122 2.80 9.04 -1.35
CA TYR A 122 4.11 8.45 -1.64
C TYR A 122 4.76 9.01 -2.92
N VAL A 123 4.00 9.34 -3.97
CA VAL A 123 4.52 10.11 -5.12
C VAL A 123 4.99 11.50 -4.68
N GLY A 124 4.23 12.17 -3.81
CA GLY A 124 4.63 13.43 -3.19
C GLY A 124 5.96 13.32 -2.45
N LEU A 125 6.15 12.29 -1.64
CA LEU A 125 7.41 12.00 -0.94
C LEU A 125 8.60 11.79 -1.91
N ILE A 126 8.39 11.14 -3.06
CA ILE A 126 9.45 10.97 -4.08
C ILE A 126 9.81 12.30 -4.74
N ARG A 127 8.82 13.19 -5.00
CA ARG A 127 9.07 14.54 -5.54
C ARG A 127 9.79 15.45 -4.53
N GLU A 128 9.38 15.42 -3.26
CA GLU A 128 10.08 16.12 -2.16
C GLU A 128 11.53 15.65 -2.03
N PHE A 129 11.80 14.36 -2.24
CA PHE A 129 13.16 13.83 -2.30
C PHE A 129 13.94 14.29 -3.54
N ASP A 130 13.33 14.35 -4.73
CA ASP A 130 13.99 14.90 -5.94
C ASP A 130 14.40 16.37 -5.74
N SER A 131 13.53 17.18 -5.12
CA SER A 131 13.83 18.56 -4.71
C SER A 131 14.93 18.64 -3.65
N LEU A 132 15.04 17.67 -2.75
CA LEU A 132 16.14 17.60 -1.77
C LEU A 132 17.47 17.25 -2.45
N VAL A 133 17.46 16.32 -3.42
CA VAL A 133 18.65 15.98 -4.20
C VAL A 133 19.16 17.22 -4.95
N ALA A 134 18.28 18.01 -5.58
CA ALA A 134 18.67 19.24 -6.25
C ALA A 134 19.37 20.27 -5.34
N LYS A 135 19.02 20.35 -4.05
CA LYS A 135 19.71 21.22 -3.08
C LYS A 135 21.10 20.69 -2.73
N PHE A 136 21.26 19.38 -2.59
CA PHE A 136 22.57 18.75 -2.44
C PHE A 136 23.45 18.93 -3.68
N ASP A 137 22.88 18.75 -4.88
CA ASP A 137 23.58 18.89 -6.15
C ASP A 137 24.14 20.32 -6.33
N ILE A 138 23.33 21.35 -6.05
CA ILE A 138 23.78 22.75 -6.10
C ILE A 138 24.88 23.04 -5.06
N LEU A 139 24.70 22.61 -3.81
CA LEU A 139 25.67 22.84 -2.73
C LEU A 139 26.97 22.02 -2.88
N TRP A 140 26.96 20.95 -3.68
CA TRP A 140 28.16 20.22 -4.07
C TRP A 140 28.85 20.88 -5.26
N LEU A 141 28.11 21.26 -6.30
CA LEU A 141 28.64 21.96 -7.48
C LEU A 141 29.19 23.37 -7.15
N SER A 142 28.74 24.00 -6.07
CA SER A 142 29.31 25.24 -5.52
C SER A 142 30.59 25.04 -4.69
N GLY A 143 30.96 23.80 -4.38
CA GLY A 143 32.05 23.47 -3.46
C GLY A 143 31.72 23.61 -1.96
N SER A 144 30.47 23.90 -1.58
CA SER A 144 30.06 24.09 -0.18
C SER A 144 29.85 22.78 0.60
N ILE A 145 29.76 21.65 -0.09
CA ILE A 145 29.69 20.29 0.47
C ILE A 145 30.74 19.43 -0.24
N PRO A 146 31.65 18.74 0.49
CA PRO A 146 32.64 17.86 -0.13
C PRO A 146 32.02 16.56 -0.64
N ASP A 147 32.64 15.96 -1.66
CA ASP A 147 32.23 14.72 -2.35
C ASP A 147 31.79 13.58 -1.40
N SER A 148 32.51 13.42 -0.28
CA SER A 148 32.22 12.40 0.73
C SER A 148 30.88 12.64 1.43
N SER A 149 30.64 13.86 1.92
CA SER A 149 29.38 14.26 2.56
C SER A 149 28.21 14.22 1.58
N TYR A 150 28.41 14.68 0.34
CA TYR A 150 27.43 14.60 -0.75
C TYR A 150 27.02 13.14 -1.03
N SER A 151 28.00 12.28 -1.30
CA SER A 151 27.79 10.88 -1.66
C SER A 151 27.12 10.08 -0.55
N VAL A 152 27.56 10.28 0.71
CA VAL A 152 26.97 9.61 1.89
C VAL A 152 25.53 10.07 2.09
N SER A 153 25.27 11.38 2.16
CA SER A 153 23.93 11.92 2.42
C SER A 153 22.91 11.43 1.39
N LEU A 154 23.24 11.52 0.10
CA LEU A 154 22.34 11.08 -0.97
C LEU A 154 22.15 9.56 -1.03
N TYR A 155 23.12 8.76 -0.56
CA TYR A 155 22.94 7.32 -0.38
C TYR A 155 22.02 7.01 0.81
N GLU A 156 22.20 7.68 1.94
CA GLU A 156 21.40 7.46 3.15
C GLU A 156 19.94 7.86 2.97
N TRP A 157 19.65 9.01 2.35
CA TRP A 157 18.28 9.41 2.02
C TRP A 157 17.60 8.42 1.08
N LYS A 158 18.28 8.02 -0.01
CA LYS A 158 17.80 6.97 -0.93
C LYS A 158 17.51 5.66 -0.19
N ARG A 159 18.38 5.24 0.73
CA ARG A 159 18.21 4.05 1.57
C ARG A 159 17.05 4.20 2.57
N ARG A 160 16.81 5.41 3.11
CA ARG A 160 15.68 5.75 4.00
C ARG A 160 14.35 5.58 3.26
N LEU A 161 14.21 6.13 2.05
CA LEU A 161 12.96 6.01 1.27
C LEU A 161 12.66 4.58 0.82
N LEU A 162 13.68 3.79 0.43
CA LEU A 162 13.52 2.37 0.09
C LEU A 162 13.16 1.52 1.33
N ARG A 163 13.66 1.89 2.52
CA ARG A 163 13.23 1.30 3.80
C ARG A 163 11.75 1.60 4.11
N VAL A 164 11.19 2.72 3.63
CA VAL A 164 9.73 2.96 3.73
C VAL A 164 8.97 1.93 2.89
N SER A 165 9.33 1.75 1.62
CA SER A 165 8.66 0.79 0.70
C SER A 165 8.70 -0.64 1.26
N GLY A 166 9.88 -1.10 1.67
CA GLY A 166 10.05 -2.42 2.30
C GLY A 166 9.33 -2.53 3.64
N GLY A 167 9.30 -1.45 4.42
CA GLY A 167 8.55 -1.35 5.67
C GLY A 167 7.04 -1.50 5.48
N MET A 168 6.46 -0.86 4.45
CA MET A 168 5.04 -1.01 4.11
C MET A 168 4.72 -2.44 3.66
N ARG A 169 5.54 -3.04 2.79
CA ARG A 169 5.36 -4.46 2.38
C ARG A 169 5.41 -5.41 3.58
N SER A 170 6.38 -5.21 4.47
CA SER A 170 6.53 -6.02 5.68
C SER A 170 5.35 -5.84 6.64
N LEU A 171 4.84 -4.60 6.81
CA LEU A 171 3.64 -4.30 7.58
C LEU A 171 2.40 -4.99 6.99
N ALA A 172 2.19 -4.90 5.68
CA ALA A 172 1.09 -5.55 4.98
C ALA A 172 1.09 -7.07 5.17
N GLY A 173 2.25 -7.73 4.97
CA GLY A 173 2.40 -9.16 5.18
C GLY A 173 2.10 -9.59 6.62
N ARG A 174 2.61 -8.87 7.62
CA ARG A 174 2.33 -9.18 9.04
C ARG A 174 0.87 -8.93 9.41
N ALA A 175 0.28 -7.81 9.00
CA ALA A 175 -1.09 -7.45 9.34
C ALA A 175 -2.10 -8.47 8.81
N ILE A 176 -2.01 -8.83 7.52
CA ILE A 176 -2.89 -9.82 6.89
C ILE A 176 -2.68 -11.22 7.51
N THR A 177 -1.43 -11.61 7.81
CA THR A 177 -1.14 -12.89 8.47
C THR A 177 -1.68 -12.95 9.90
N ALA A 178 -1.64 -11.83 10.65
CA ALA A 178 -2.18 -11.76 12.01
C ALA A 178 -3.71 -11.77 12.02
N ALA A 179 -4.35 -11.10 11.05
CA ALA A 179 -5.80 -11.08 10.88
C ALA A 179 -6.36 -12.48 10.58
N LYS A 180 -5.80 -13.17 9.57
CA LYS A 180 -6.18 -14.56 9.20
C LYS A 180 -5.94 -15.62 10.29
N ARG A 181 -5.21 -15.29 11.36
CA ARG A 181 -5.01 -16.16 12.53
C ARG A 181 -5.99 -15.88 13.67
N LYS A 182 -6.79 -14.82 13.58
CA LYS A 182 -7.82 -14.46 14.56
C LYS A 182 -9.23 -14.87 14.13
N GLU A 183 -9.42 -15.21 12.86
CA GLU A 183 -10.55 -16.02 12.44
C GLU A 183 -10.38 -17.43 13.04
N PRO A 184 -11.29 -17.92 13.92
CA PRO A 184 -11.53 -19.35 13.95
C PRO A 184 -12.04 -19.72 12.56
N MET A 185 -11.46 -20.75 11.94
CA MET A 185 -12.01 -21.31 10.71
C MET A 185 -13.50 -21.64 10.97
N PRO A 186 -14.45 -21.14 10.17
CA PRO A 186 -15.81 -21.68 10.19
C PRO A 186 -15.73 -23.08 9.57
N THR A 187 -15.39 -24.07 10.39
CA THR A 187 -15.76 -25.45 10.12
C THR A 187 -17.27 -25.49 10.06
N GLU A 188 -17.82 -25.61 8.86
CA GLU A 188 -19.19 -26.10 8.67
C GLU A 188 -19.24 -27.54 9.21
N SER A 189 -19.48 -27.66 10.52
CA SER A 189 -19.84 -28.92 11.15
C SER A 189 -21.10 -29.45 10.45
N PRO A 190 -21.08 -30.66 9.89
CA PRO A 190 -22.23 -31.17 9.17
C PRO A 190 -23.39 -31.47 10.13
N SER A 191 -24.59 -31.50 9.54
CA SER A 191 -25.85 -31.97 10.13
C SER A 191 -26.27 -31.33 11.46
N ASP A 192 -27.29 -30.49 11.39
CA ASP A 192 -28.51 -30.81 12.13
C ASP A 192 -29.72 -30.60 11.19
N VAL A 193 -30.37 -31.70 10.81
CA VAL A 193 -31.58 -31.68 9.94
C VAL A 193 -32.69 -32.31 10.76
N PRO A 194 -33.75 -31.57 11.14
CA PRO A 194 -34.78 -32.10 12.01
C PRO A 194 -35.52 -33.24 11.30
N VAL A 195 -35.42 -34.44 11.90
CA VAL A 195 -36.07 -35.65 11.39
C VAL A 195 -37.58 -35.43 11.37
N THR A 196 -38.16 -35.40 10.17
CA THR A 196 -39.60 -35.30 9.97
C THR A 196 -40.21 -36.68 10.14
N ASN A 197 -40.89 -36.91 11.26
CA ASN A 197 -41.56 -38.19 11.53
C ASN A 197 -42.60 -38.49 10.45
N ALA A 198 -42.44 -39.60 9.74
CA ALA A 198 -43.43 -40.10 8.81
C ALA A 198 -44.59 -40.76 9.58
N ALA A 199 -45.82 -40.31 9.35
CA ALA A 199 -47.01 -40.99 9.82
C ALA A 199 -47.46 -42.03 8.77
N PRO A 200 -47.74 -43.30 9.15
CA PRO A 200 -48.31 -44.27 8.23
C PRO A 200 -49.77 -43.94 7.89
N LEU A 201 -50.12 -44.00 6.61
CA LEU A 201 -51.51 -44.06 6.15
C LEU A 201 -51.95 -45.51 6.10
N GLU A 202 -52.53 -46.03 7.19
CA GLU A 202 -53.27 -47.28 7.14
C GLU A 202 -54.62 -47.07 6.45
N ALA A 203 -54.94 -47.97 5.52
CA ALA A 203 -56.22 -47.96 4.81
C ALA A 203 -57.06 -49.17 5.24
N THR A 204 -58.27 -48.93 5.76
CA THR A 204 -59.46 -49.79 5.49
C THR A 204 -60.74 -49.17 6.03
N SER A 205 -61.84 -49.29 5.28
CA SER A 205 -63.23 -49.25 5.76
C SER A 205 -64.13 -49.89 4.68
N PRO A 206 -65.01 -50.89 4.98
CA PRO A 206 -65.63 -51.69 3.92
C PRO A 206 -67.12 -51.40 3.65
N ILE A 207 -67.52 -51.59 2.38
CA ILE A 207 -68.69 -52.35 1.88
C ILE A 207 -70.06 -52.15 2.57
N SER A 208 -71.01 -51.48 1.88
CA SER A 208 -72.38 -51.94 1.47
C SER A 208 -73.21 -50.74 0.94
N VAL A 209 -74.40 -50.81 0.32
CA VAL A 209 -75.33 -51.89 -0.14
C VAL A 209 -75.88 -51.52 -1.55
N PRO A 210 -76.58 -52.41 -2.32
CA PRO A 210 -76.81 -52.24 -3.76
C PRO A 210 -78.31 -52.23 -4.22
N VAL A 211 -78.53 -52.43 -5.53
CA VAL A 211 -79.80 -52.77 -6.24
C VAL A 211 -80.71 -51.56 -6.58
N VAL A 212 -81.30 -51.43 -7.79
CA VAL A 212 -81.25 -52.26 -9.03
C VAL A 212 -80.33 -51.62 -10.07
#